data_AF-A0A817YR80-F1
#
_entry.id   AF-A0A817YR80-F1
#
_cell.length_a   1.000
_cell.length_b   1.000
_cell.length_c   1.000
_cell.angle_alpha   90.00
_cell.angle_beta   90.00
_cell.angle_gamma   90.00
#
_symmetry.space_group_name_H-M   'P 1'
#
loop_
_entity.id
_entity.type
_entity.pdbx_description
1 polymer ?
#
loop_
_entity_poly.entity_id
_entity_poly.type
_entity_poly.pdbx_seq_one_letter_code
_entity_poly.pdbx_strand_id
1 'polypeptide(L)'
;MSNNIKTYLAYFCLLVISITGFIPHPSVRLGGQAGESITHTEITQQAFIRSLARYFLDTHAIRTQEINHSHEYTIDELYHLAYPHWTTKQVRQRSYPLKSILDTILVENGLVDFDAWTKKLPAAHFDSEAFSNGSRRILELRRQIINDTRTKAKILTEARKCLGQLLHTLQDFYSHSNWIELGKTDINDRLGIHENIGPVAASNQSTCTSSGCTKIRVRCSLYQKITLNKCPLEYYECKNNIQPEIIAQGLLTSGYSSSQHNENNDSITKPINVEKCSHGSVMDITSHQPAVGGINKDTTIPLYSPHFDLHYEAANLAVIATEQFLNDLRRDLGNDDFDRLFAIHPTVEELHAASKAIAHMRKWQFFSSSISSGLSLTARLMKNFRQSVKERLKKIKWNLFGNSKDILKEDFVFRRRRKRDLILRRRQQLH
;
A
#
# COMPACT_ATOMS: atom_id res chain seq x y z
N MET A 1 -5.85 19.17 -16.08
CA MET A 1 -6.84 18.22 -15.54
C MET A 1 -7.03 16.93 -16.36
N SER A 2 -6.34 16.72 -17.50
CA SER A 2 -6.44 15.50 -18.33
C SER A 2 -5.55 14.32 -17.84
N ASN A 3 -4.55 14.60 -17.00
CA ASN A 3 -3.59 13.57 -16.56
C ASN A 3 -4.12 12.70 -15.40
N ASN A 4 -4.94 13.24 -14.49
CA ASN A 4 -5.37 12.50 -13.29
C ASN A 4 -6.34 11.34 -13.61
N ILE A 5 -7.18 11.48 -14.64
CA ILE A 5 -8.14 10.45 -15.04
C ILE A 5 -7.42 9.23 -15.66
N LYS A 6 -6.29 9.45 -16.35
CA LYS A 6 -5.46 8.34 -16.85
C LYS A 6 -4.76 7.61 -15.71
N THR A 7 -4.40 8.31 -14.63
CA THR A 7 -3.86 7.71 -13.41
C THR A 7 -4.89 6.81 -12.74
N TYR A 8 -6.13 7.29 -12.52
CA TYR A 8 -7.21 6.48 -11.91
C TYR A 8 -7.61 5.24 -12.74
N LEU A 9 -7.57 5.33 -14.07
CA LEU A 9 -7.84 4.18 -14.96
C LEU A 9 -6.67 3.19 -15.02
N ALA A 10 -5.43 3.64 -14.84
CA ALA A 10 -4.27 2.76 -14.70
C ALA A 10 -4.32 1.98 -13.37
N TYR A 11 -4.78 2.64 -12.30
CA TYR A 11 -4.96 2.05 -10.96
C TYR A 11 -5.94 0.86 -10.95
N PHE A 12 -7.03 0.92 -11.72
CA PHE A 12 -8.00 -0.17 -11.78
C PHE A 12 -7.46 -1.42 -12.51
N CYS A 13 -6.45 -1.26 -13.37
CA CYS A 13 -5.78 -2.36 -14.08
C CYS A 13 -4.54 -2.91 -13.36
N LEU A 14 -3.96 -2.17 -12.41
CA LEU A 14 -2.72 -2.54 -11.70
C LEU A 14 -2.94 -3.39 -10.43
N LEU A 15 -4.21 -3.55 -9.99
CA LEU A 15 -4.65 -4.35 -8.83
C LEU A 15 -4.39 -5.88 -8.91
N VAL A 16 -3.52 -6.35 -9.81
CA VAL A 16 -3.34 -7.79 -10.07
C VAL A 16 -1.91 -8.31 -9.89
N ILE A 17 -0.86 -7.48 -9.70
CA ILE A 17 0.53 -7.98 -9.95
C ILE A 17 1.59 -7.69 -8.85
N SER A 18 1.30 -7.06 -7.72
CA SER A 18 2.30 -6.96 -6.63
C SER A 18 1.66 -6.94 -5.24
N ILE A 19 2.26 -7.69 -4.31
CA ILE A 19 1.84 -7.84 -2.92
C ILE A 19 3.00 -7.37 -2.06
N THR A 20 2.77 -6.29 -1.33
CA THR A 20 3.54 -5.75 -0.21
C THR A 20 2.50 -5.04 0.66
N GLY A 21 2.34 -5.39 1.94
CA GLY A 21 1.47 -4.66 2.87
C GLY A 21 -0.04 -4.93 2.82
N PHE A 22 -0.76 -4.20 3.69
CA PHE A 22 -2.21 -4.28 3.94
C PHE A 22 -3.04 -3.80 2.71
N ILE A 23 -3.06 -4.55 1.61
CA ILE A 23 -3.69 -4.16 0.33
C ILE A 23 -5.15 -4.68 0.19
N PRO A 24 -6.08 -3.90 -0.41
CA PRO A 24 -7.37 -4.41 -0.88
C PRO A 24 -7.21 -5.35 -2.10
N HIS A 25 -7.41 -6.65 -1.93
CA HIS A 25 -7.31 -7.62 -3.04
C HIS A 25 -8.71 -7.96 -3.64
N PRO A 26 -8.93 -7.85 -4.97
CA PRO A 26 -10.14 -8.35 -5.62
C PRO A 26 -10.47 -9.84 -5.41
N SER A 27 -9.47 -10.67 -5.06
CA SER A 27 -9.64 -12.08 -4.68
C SER A 27 -10.38 -12.26 -3.35
N VAL A 28 -10.32 -11.28 -2.46
CA VAL A 28 -10.99 -11.29 -1.14
C VAL A 28 -12.51 -11.34 -1.32
N ARG A 29 -13.04 -10.83 -2.43
CA ARG A 29 -14.49 -10.85 -2.71
C ARG A 29 -15.00 -12.10 -3.42
N LEU A 30 -14.13 -12.98 -3.92
CA LEU A 30 -14.53 -14.08 -4.80
C LEU A 30 -14.24 -15.48 -4.24
N GLY A 31 -13.55 -15.59 -3.12
CA GLY A 31 -13.35 -16.84 -2.39
C GLY A 31 -14.00 -16.75 -1.03
N GLY A 32 -15.28 -17.12 -0.94
CA GLY A 32 -15.97 -17.18 0.35
C GLY A 32 -15.17 -18.00 1.37
N GLN A 33 -15.10 -17.50 2.61
CA GLN A 33 -14.40 -18.03 3.78
C GLN A 33 -12.96 -17.52 4.01
N ALA A 34 -12.82 -16.21 4.26
CA ALA A 34 -11.85 -15.60 5.18
C ALA A 34 -12.40 -14.22 5.57
N GLY A 35 -12.25 -13.79 6.83
CA GLY A 35 -12.66 -12.44 7.26
C GLY A 35 -12.01 -11.36 6.40
N GLU A 36 -12.72 -10.28 6.09
CA GLU A 36 -12.18 -9.18 5.28
C GLU A 36 -10.90 -8.65 5.95
N SER A 37 -9.79 -8.62 5.21
CA SER A 37 -8.51 -8.09 5.70
C SER A 37 -8.62 -6.58 5.85
N ILE A 38 -8.11 -6.04 6.95
CA ILE A 38 -8.01 -4.60 7.18
C ILE A 38 -6.84 -4.06 6.37
N THR A 39 -7.13 -3.05 5.55
CA THR A 39 -6.20 -2.43 4.61
C THR A 39 -5.52 -1.20 5.21
N HIS A 40 -4.40 -0.74 4.61
CA HIS A 40 -3.81 0.57 4.91
C HIS A 40 -4.83 1.71 4.80
N THR A 41 -5.79 1.54 3.89
CA THR A 41 -6.87 2.51 3.70
C THR A 41 -7.78 2.57 4.92
N GLU A 42 -8.26 1.44 5.40
CA GLU A 42 -9.12 1.36 6.58
C GLU A 42 -8.37 1.79 7.85
N ILE A 43 -7.11 1.38 8.00
CA ILE A 43 -6.25 1.79 9.12
C ILE A 43 -6.15 3.32 9.17
N THR A 44 -5.79 3.93 8.04
CA THR A 44 -5.60 5.39 7.95
C THR A 44 -6.92 6.15 8.13
N GLN A 45 -8.01 5.67 7.55
CA GLN A 45 -9.33 6.30 7.70
C GLN A 45 -9.81 6.26 9.14
N GLN A 46 -9.74 5.10 9.79
CA GLN A 46 -10.19 4.93 11.17
C GLN A 46 -9.37 5.80 12.13
N ALA A 47 -8.04 5.76 12.00
CA ALA A 47 -7.15 6.59 12.81
C ALA A 47 -7.39 8.10 12.59
N PHE A 48 -7.60 8.52 11.34
CA PHE A 48 -7.89 9.93 11.02
C PHE A 48 -9.21 10.39 11.62
N ILE A 49 -10.27 9.59 11.52
CA ILE A 49 -11.58 9.90 12.12
C ILE A 49 -11.45 10.10 13.64
N ARG A 50 -10.72 9.21 14.33
CA ARG A 50 -10.48 9.34 15.77
C ARG A 50 -9.69 10.60 16.12
N SER A 51 -8.65 10.92 15.35
CA SER A 51 -7.88 12.15 15.51
C SER A 51 -8.72 13.41 15.23
N LEU A 52 -9.62 13.39 14.23
CA LEU A 52 -10.54 14.48 13.94
C LEU A 52 -11.58 14.67 15.05
N ALA A 53 -12.12 13.59 15.60
CA ALA A 53 -13.01 13.66 16.76
C ALA A 53 -12.29 14.30 17.96
N ARG A 54 -11.05 13.91 18.22
CA ARG A 54 -10.20 14.52 19.25
C ARG A 54 -9.97 16.01 18.99
N TYR A 55 -9.69 16.38 17.74
CA TYR A 55 -9.54 17.78 17.33
C TYR A 55 -10.78 18.61 17.67
N PHE A 56 -11.99 18.13 17.33
CA PHE A 56 -13.23 18.85 17.63
C PHE A 56 -13.56 18.92 19.12
N LEU A 57 -13.21 17.89 19.89
CA LEU A 57 -13.33 17.93 21.36
C LEU A 57 -12.39 18.97 21.98
N ASP A 58 -11.12 18.95 21.59
CA ASP A 58 -10.09 19.83 22.15
C ASP A 58 -10.25 21.30 21.73
N THR A 59 -10.92 21.54 20.60
CA THR A 59 -11.28 22.89 20.13
C THR A 59 -12.67 23.35 20.60
N HIS A 60 -13.34 22.53 21.41
CA HIS A 60 -14.70 22.77 21.94
C HIS A 60 -15.77 22.94 20.86
N ALA A 61 -15.55 22.42 19.64
CA ALA A 61 -16.57 22.34 18.61
C ALA A 61 -17.62 21.27 18.94
N ILE A 62 -17.21 20.20 19.63
CA ILE A 62 -18.08 19.13 20.16
C ILE A 62 -17.88 19.05 21.68
N ARG A 63 -18.96 18.80 22.44
CA ARG A 63 -18.85 18.54 23.89
C ARG A 63 -18.62 17.06 24.16
N THR A 64 -17.86 16.72 25.20
CA THR A 64 -17.56 15.32 25.53
C THR A 64 -18.81 14.45 25.72
N GLN A 65 -19.92 15.01 26.23
CA GLN A 65 -21.17 14.25 26.40
C GLN A 65 -21.85 13.86 25.07
N GLU A 66 -21.45 14.47 23.95
CA GLU A 66 -22.04 14.24 22.63
C GLU A 66 -21.34 13.10 21.86
N ILE A 67 -20.19 12.62 22.35
CA ILE A 67 -19.45 11.50 21.75
C ILE A 67 -19.84 10.19 22.43
N ASN A 68 -20.34 9.25 21.62
CA ASN A 68 -20.53 7.87 21.99
C ASN A 68 -19.27 7.07 21.65
N HIS A 69 -18.54 6.62 22.68
CA HIS A 69 -17.30 5.86 22.52
C HIS A 69 -17.48 4.49 21.84
N SER A 70 -18.71 3.99 21.75
CA SER A 70 -19.03 2.73 21.05
C SER A 70 -19.48 2.95 19.60
N HIS A 71 -19.58 4.19 19.13
CA HIS A 71 -20.01 4.53 17.77
C HIS A 71 -18.82 4.83 16.86
N GLU A 72 -18.76 4.18 15.70
CA GLU A 72 -17.81 4.53 14.66
C GLU A 72 -18.36 5.67 13.79
N TYR A 73 -17.83 6.88 14.02
CA TYR A 73 -18.27 8.07 13.32
C TYR A 73 -17.75 8.15 11.89
N THR A 74 -18.54 8.72 10.98
CA THR A 74 -18.03 9.24 9.71
C THR A 74 -17.56 10.69 9.85
N ILE A 75 -16.76 11.17 8.90
CA ILE A 75 -16.37 12.60 8.84
C ILE A 75 -17.61 13.51 8.79
N ASP A 76 -18.65 13.16 8.03
CA ASP A 76 -19.87 13.99 7.96
C ASP A 76 -20.63 14.02 9.28
N GLU A 77 -20.66 12.90 10.01
CA GLU A 77 -21.29 12.85 11.33
C GLU A 77 -20.54 13.71 12.34
N LEU A 78 -19.20 13.70 12.34
CA LEU A 78 -18.39 14.58 13.17
C LEU A 78 -18.63 16.06 12.84
N TYR A 79 -18.74 16.42 11.56
CA TYR A 79 -19.09 17.79 11.15
C TYR A 79 -20.52 18.16 11.56
N HIS A 80 -21.48 17.23 11.48
CA HIS A 80 -22.85 17.44 11.94
C HIS A 80 -22.92 17.68 13.45
N LEU A 81 -22.13 16.94 14.24
CA LEU A 81 -22.00 17.15 15.68
C LEU A 81 -21.35 18.50 16.00
N ALA A 82 -20.24 18.83 15.32
CA ALA A 82 -19.53 20.09 15.53
C ALA A 82 -20.36 21.33 15.12
N TYR A 83 -21.24 21.17 14.12
CA TYR A 83 -22.00 22.25 13.51
C TYR A 83 -23.47 21.88 13.33
N PRO A 84 -24.26 21.75 14.42
CA PRO A 84 -25.63 21.24 14.37
C PRO A 84 -26.60 22.13 13.58
N HIS A 85 -26.25 23.39 13.37
CA HIS A 85 -27.03 24.35 12.58
C HIS A 85 -26.81 24.19 11.06
N TRP A 86 -25.85 23.38 10.62
CA TRP A 86 -25.61 23.13 9.19
C TRP A 86 -26.56 22.08 8.64
N THR A 87 -27.15 22.39 7.49
CA THR A 87 -27.88 21.40 6.70
C THR A 87 -26.93 20.31 6.19
N THR A 88 -27.45 19.12 5.87
CA THR A 88 -26.66 18.03 5.27
C THR A 88 -25.92 18.45 3.99
N LYS A 89 -26.49 19.38 3.21
CA LYS A 89 -25.83 19.93 2.03
C LYS A 89 -24.59 20.77 2.41
N GLN A 90 -24.71 21.61 3.43
CA GLN A 90 -23.60 22.43 3.92
C GLN A 90 -22.50 21.55 4.53
N VAL A 91 -22.85 20.55 5.34
CA VAL A 91 -21.87 19.58 5.87
C VAL A 91 -21.10 18.91 4.75
N ARG A 92 -21.79 18.31 3.77
CA ARG A 92 -21.12 17.67 2.63
C ARG A 92 -20.23 18.62 1.84
N GLN A 93 -20.63 19.88 1.68
CA GLN A 93 -19.82 20.87 0.97
C GLN A 93 -18.57 21.27 1.76
N ARG A 94 -18.68 21.37 3.10
CA ARG A 94 -17.59 21.82 3.98
C ARG A 94 -16.63 20.70 4.39
N SER A 95 -17.09 19.46 4.46
CA SER A 95 -16.23 18.29 4.72
C SER A 95 -15.53 17.76 3.46
N TYR A 96 -16.00 18.14 2.25
CA TYR A 96 -15.47 17.62 0.99
C TYR A 96 -13.97 17.91 0.76
N PRO A 97 -13.45 19.13 1.00
CA PRO A 97 -12.01 19.39 0.87
C PRO A 97 -11.15 18.43 1.70
N LEU A 98 -11.52 18.24 2.98
CA LEU A 98 -10.84 17.29 3.87
C LEU A 98 -10.89 15.86 3.33
N LYS A 99 -12.05 15.40 2.87
CA LYS A 99 -12.17 14.04 2.30
C LYS A 99 -11.30 13.87 1.06
N SER A 100 -11.26 14.88 0.18
CA SER A 100 -10.40 14.85 -1.01
C SER A 100 -8.90 14.86 -0.67
N ILE A 101 -8.52 15.51 0.43
CA ILE A 101 -7.15 15.49 0.94
C ILE A 101 -6.82 14.12 1.52
N LEU A 102 -7.74 13.54 2.30
CA LEU A 102 -7.60 12.20 2.82
C LEU A 102 -7.43 11.19 1.67
N ASP A 103 -8.24 11.25 0.62
CA ASP A 103 -8.08 10.41 -0.58
C ASP A 103 -6.67 10.53 -1.19
N THR A 104 -6.08 11.73 -1.19
CA THR A 104 -4.70 11.94 -1.67
C THR A 104 -3.69 11.23 -0.76
N ILE A 105 -3.84 11.36 0.56
CA ILE A 105 -2.96 10.69 1.54
C ILE A 105 -3.08 9.18 1.41
N LEU A 106 -4.29 8.65 1.22
CA LEU A 106 -4.56 7.22 1.02
C LEU A 106 -3.90 6.69 -0.25
N VAL A 107 -3.95 7.45 -1.35
CA VAL A 107 -3.24 7.12 -2.59
C VAL A 107 -1.73 7.07 -2.37
N GLU A 108 -1.17 8.07 -1.69
CA GLU A 108 0.28 8.17 -1.47
C GLU A 108 0.79 7.16 -0.44
N ASN A 109 -0.07 6.72 0.49
CA ASN A 109 0.18 5.57 1.35
C ASN A 109 0.30 4.30 0.50
N GLY A 110 -0.73 3.98 -0.30
CA GLY A 110 -0.68 2.78 -1.13
C GLY A 110 0.39 2.81 -2.22
N LEU A 111 0.83 3.99 -2.69
CA LEU A 111 1.88 4.11 -3.71
C LEU A 111 3.23 3.54 -3.29
N VAL A 112 3.51 3.45 -1.98
CA VAL A 112 4.77 2.92 -1.47
C VAL A 112 5.01 1.48 -1.95
N ASP A 113 3.95 0.69 -2.11
CA ASP A 113 3.99 -0.68 -2.64
C ASP A 113 4.25 -0.79 -4.15
N PHE A 114 4.08 0.30 -4.90
CA PHE A 114 4.11 0.28 -6.36
C PHE A 114 5.21 1.15 -6.95
N ASP A 115 5.62 2.19 -6.25
CA ASP A 115 6.66 3.10 -6.69
C ASP A 115 8.01 2.36 -6.81
N ALA A 116 8.72 2.64 -7.90
CA ALA A 116 9.90 1.88 -8.28
C ALA A 116 11.02 1.95 -7.22
N TRP A 117 11.10 3.05 -6.48
CA TRP A 117 12.12 3.27 -5.46
C TRP A 117 11.77 2.64 -4.13
N THR A 118 10.49 2.66 -3.76
CA THR A 118 10.05 2.29 -2.42
C THR A 118 9.55 0.85 -2.29
N LYS A 119 8.92 0.27 -3.33
CA LYS A 119 8.34 -1.10 -3.31
C LYS A 119 9.28 -2.24 -2.94
N LYS A 120 10.59 -2.00 -2.98
CA LYS A 120 11.67 -2.95 -2.67
C LYS A 120 12.71 -2.36 -1.72
N LEU A 121 12.38 -1.24 -1.09
CA LEU A 121 13.22 -0.59 -0.09
C LEU A 121 12.85 -1.09 1.30
N PRO A 122 13.72 -1.86 1.99
CA PRO A 122 13.39 -2.37 3.32
C PRO A 122 13.06 -1.27 4.34
N ALA A 123 13.68 -0.10 4.24
CA ALA A 123 13.36 1.05 5.08
C ALA A 123 11.93 1.59 4.88
N ALA A 124 11.28 1.33 3.74
CA ALA A 124 9.90 1.73 3.52
C ALA A 124 8.87 0.76 4.14
N HIS A 125 9.28 -0.48 4.42
CA HIS A 125 8.41 -1.59 4.80
C HIS A 125 8.84 -2.30 6.11
N PHE A 126 9.88 -1.81 6.79
CA PHE A 126 10.51 -2.49 7.94
C PHE A 126 11.00 -3.91 7.68
N ASP A 127 11.27 -4.26 6.42
CA ASP A 127 11.82 -5.56 6.04
C ASP A 127 13.31 -5.68 6.38
N SER A 128 13.86 -6.89 6.26
CA SER A 128 15.31 -7.17 6.31
C SER A 128 16.02 -6.56 7.52
N GLU A 129 15.32 -6.48 8.65
CA GLU A 129 15.78 -5.93 9.92
C GLU A 129 16.21 -4.45 9.83
N ALA A 130 15.74 -3.71 8.82
CA ALA A 130 16.06 -2.31 8.56
C ALA A 130 15.33 -1.33 9.52
N PHE A 131 15.23 -1.67 10.81
CA PHE A 131 14.46 -0.90 11.80
C PHE A 131 14.97 0.52 12.02
N SER A 132 16.29 0.69 12.16
CA SER A 132 16.90 2.02 12.33
C SER A 132 16.64 2.89 11.09
N ASN A 133 16.80 2.31 9.91
CA ASN A 133 16.58 2.99 8.63
C ASN A 133 15.10 3.35 8.42
N GLY A 134 14.17 2.44 8.70
CA GLY A 134 12.74 2.70 8.59
C GLY A 134 12.28 3.77 9.59
N SER A 135 12.77 3.73 10.83
CA SER A 135 12.48 4.80 11.78
C SER A 135 13.09 6.15 11.36
N ARG A 136 14.32 6.15 10.83
CA ARG A 136 14.94 7.37 10.26
C ARG A 136 14.08 7.96 9.15
N ARG A 137 13.59 7.11 8.23
CA ARG A 137 12.69 7.51 7.15
C ARG A 137 11.43 8.19 7.69
N ILE A 138 10.78 7.62 8.72
CA ILE A 138 9.61 8.23 9.37
C ILE A 138 9.96 9.62 9.93
N LEU A 139 11.08 9.75 10.63
CA LEU A 139 11.52 11.02 11.24
C LEU A 139 11.84 12.09 10.19
N GLU A 140 12.46 11.71 9.07
CA GLU A 140 12.75 12.62 7.95
C GLU A 140 11.47 13.10 7.26
N LEU A 141 10.54 12.19 6.98
CA LEU A 141 9.23 12.54 6.42
C LEU A 141 8.45 13.44 7.38
N ARG A 142 8.44 13.15 8.69
CA ARG A 142 7.81 14.00 9.72
C ARG A 142 8.39 15.41 9.69
N ARG A 143 9.72 15.54 9.65
CA ARG A 143 10.39 16.85 9.55
C ARG A 143 9.99 17.61 8.29
N GLN A 144 9.91 16.92 7.15
CA GLN A 144 9.47 17.53 5.90
C GLN A 144 8.02 18.01 5.96
N ILE A 145 7.11 17.19 6.50
CA ILE A 145 5.69 17.56 6.70
C ILE A 145 5.59 18.83 7.55
N ILE A 146 6.31 18.90 8.66
CA ILE A 146 6.29 20.06 9.57
C ILE A 146 6.83 21.31 8.86
N ASN A 147 7.99 21.22 8.22
CA ASN A 147 8.60 22.35 7.52
C ASN A 147 7.71 22.87 6.38
N ASP A 148 7.15 21.95 5.59
CA ASP A 148 6.29 22.28 4.46
C ASP A 148 4.98 22.91 4.92
N THR A 149 4.43 22.44 6.04
CA THR A 149 3.18 22.95 6.61
C THR A 149 3.36 24.31 7.26
N ARG A 150 4.48 24.58 7.94
CA ARG A 150 4.73 25.90 8.54
C ARG A 150 5.01 26.98 7.50
N THR A 151 5.45 26.61 6.31
CA THR A 151 5.70 27.57 5.23
C THR A 151 4.38 28.03 4.61
N LYS A 152 3.85 29.18 5.07
CA LYS A 152 2.50 29.68 4.70
C LYS A 152 2.27 29.82 3.18
N ALA A 153 3.29 30.23 2.42
CA ALA A 153 3.20 30.38 0.97
C ALA A 153 3.20 29.04 0.20
N LYS A 154 3.55 27.93 0.86
CA LYS A 154 3.68 26.63 0.20
C LYS A 154 2.32 25.95 0.03
N ILE A 155 2.10 25.40 -1.16
CA ILE A 155 1.00 24.49 -1.45
C ILE A 155 1.30 23.16 -0.75
N LEU A 156 0.35 22.65 0.01
CA LEU A 156 0.53 21.52 0.92
C LEU A 156 0.52 20.14 0.26
N THR A 157 0.58 20.08 -1.07
CA THR A 157 0.57 18.81 -1.82
C THR A 157 1.72 17.91 -1.38
N GLU A 158 2.95 18.43 -1.30
CA GLU A 158 4.11 17.61 -0.94
C GLU A 158 4.04 17.15 0.53
N ALA A 159 3.57 17.99 1.46
CA ALA A 159 3.34 17.58 2.84
C ALA A 159 2.33 16.42 2.93
N ARG A 160 1.25 16.46 2.16
CA ARG A 160 0.24 15.40 2.11
C ARG A 160 0.77 14.09 1.50
N LYS A 161 1.64 14.18 0.49
CA LYS A 161 2.35 13.00 -0.05
C LYS A 161 3.28 12.36 0.98
N CYS A 162 4.13 13.17 1.60
CA CYS A 162 5.02 12.71 2.65
C CYS A 162 4.26 12.07 3.81
N LEU A 163 3.09 12.62 4.17
CA LEU A 163 2.21 12.03 5.19
C LEU A 163 1.73 10.63 4.76
N GLY A 164 1.24 10.46 3.53
CA GLY A 164 0.83 9.14 3.02
C GLY A 164 1.98 8.12 3.11
N GLN A 165 3.15 8.49 2.60
CA GLN A 165 4.34 7.62 2.62
C GLN A 165 4.79 7.27 4.05
N LEU A 166 4.71 8.23 4.98
CA LEU A 166 5.06 8.02 6.38
C LEU A 166 4.11 7.03 7.03
N LEU A 167 2.80 7.22 6.84
CA LEU A 167 1.79 6.36 7.44
C LEU A 167 1.92 4.92 6.95
N HIS A 168 2.21 4.71 5.66
CA HIS A 168 2.49 3.39 5.13
C HIS A 168 3.64 2.71 5.89
N THR A 169 4.82 3.34 5.94
CA THR A 169 5.99 2.78 6.63
C THR A 169 5.70 2.52 8.10
N LEU A 170 5.00 3.43 8.80
CA LEU A 170 4.61 3.23 10.20
C LEU A 170 3.69 2.02 10.39
N GLN A 171 2.76 1.78 9.46
CA GLN A 171 1.79 0.68 9.53
C GLN A 171 2.48 -0.66 9.29
N ASP A 172 3.38 -0.73 8.31
CA ASP A 172 4.14 -1.95 7.96
C ASP A 172 5.02 -2.47 9.10
N PHE A 173 5.45 -1.61 10.02
CA PHE A 173 6.15 -2.06 11.22
C PHE A 173 5.39 -3.17 11.96
N TYR A 174 4.07 -3.05 12.09
CA TYR A 174 3.26 -4.01 12.86
C TYR A 174 2.96 -5.29 12.09
N SER A 175 2.91 -5.24 10.76
CA SER A 175 2.69 -6.45 9.94
C SER A 175 3.97 -7.20 9.61
N HIS A 176 5.11 -6.52 9.45
CA HIS A 176 6.34 -7.12 8.94
C HIS A 176 7.40 -7.44 10.03
N SER A 177 7.22 -6.93 11.25
CA SER A 177 8.08 -7.27 12.40
C SER A 177 7.54 -8.42 13.24
N ASN A 178 8.30 -8.81 14.26
CA ASN A 178 7.89 -9.74 15.32
C ASN A 178 7.22 -9.05 16.53
N TRP A 179 6.75 -7.79 16.42
CA TRP A 179 6.27 -7.01 17.56
C TRP A 179 5.18 -7.71 18.37
N ILE A 180 4.23 -8.37 17.70
CA ILE A 180 3.12 -9.08 18.33
C ILE A 180 3.61 -10.39 18.94
N GLU A 181 4.50 -11.09 18.24
CA GLU A 181 5.14 -12.32 18.69
C GLU A 181 5.99 -12.11 19.96
N LEU A 182 6.52 -10.89 20.17
CA LEU A 182 7.15 -10.48 21.43
C LEU A 182 6.15 -10.28 22.59
N GLY A 183 4.85 -10.55 22.37
CA GLY A 183 3.79 -10.38 23.36
C GLY A 183 3.41 -8.92 23.61
N LYS A 184 3.74 -8.01 22.68
CA LYS A 184 3.41 -6.58 22.83
C LYS A 184 1.94 -6.34 22.47
N THR A 185 1.22 -5.76 23.41
CA THR A 185 -0.21 -5.41 23.28
C THR A 185 -0.44 -3.93 23.05
N ASP A 186 0.62 -3.12 23.13
CA ASP A 186 0.60 -1.67 22.91
C ASP A 186 1.57 -1.29 21.79
N ILE A 187 1.45 -0.05 21.30
CA ILE A 187 2.30 0.51 20.26
C ILE A 187 3.75 0.64 20.72
N ASN A 188 4.70 0.63 19.78
CA ASN A 188 6.08 0.99 20.08
C ASN A 188 6.18 2.51 20.31
N ASP A 189 6.33 2.91 21.57
CA ASP A 189 6.39 4.31 22.01
C ASP A 189 7.62 5.08 21.50
N ARG A 190 8.59 4.40 20.89
CA ARG A 190 9.78 5.02 20.27
C ARG A 190 9.59 5.26 18.78
N LEU A 191 8.67 4.54 18.12
CA LEU A 191 8.44 4.61 16.68
C LEU A 191 7.90 5.99 16.30
N GLY A 192 8.58 6.66 15.36
CA GLY A 192 8.23 8.03 14.95
C GLY A 192 8.73 9.14 15.89
N ILE A 193 9.49 8.79 16.94
CA ILE A 193 10.13 9.71 17.88
C ILE A 193 11.66 9.54 17.89
N HIS A 194 12.14 8.29 17.88
CA HIS A 194 13.56 7.95 17.92
C HIS A 194 13.97 7.02 16.79
N GLU A 195 15.19 7.18 16.27
CA GLU A 195 15.72 6.27 15.24
C GLU A 195 15.90 4.85 15.78
N ASN A 196 16.48 4.71 16.98
CA ASN A 196 16.52 3.43 17.69
C ASN A 196 15.18 3.17 18.36
N ILE A 197 14.46 2.16 17.86
CA ILE A 197 13.12 1.76 18.32
C ILE A 197 13.11 0.46 19.15
N GLY A 198 14.28 -0.05 19.52
CA GLY A 198 14.41 -1.29 20.28
C GLY A 198 15.66 -2.07 19.89
N PRO A 199 16.06 -3.07 20.69
CA PRO A 199 17.18 -3.93 20.35
C PRO A 199 16.79 -4.81 19.15
N VAL A 200 17.69 -4.94 18.18
CA VAL A 200 17.47 -5.69 16.92
C VAL A 200 18.38 -6.91 16.93
N ALA A 201 17.89 -8.04 16.41
CA ALA A 201 18.71 -9.24 16.23
C ALA A 201 19.93 -8.94 15.35
N ALA A 202 21.10 -9.51 15.70
CA ALA A 202 22.31 -9.30 14.91
C ALA A 202 22.17 -9.96 13.53
N SER A 203 22.87 -9.44 12.51
CA SER A 203 22.80 -9.95 11.14
C SER A 203 23.22 -11.42 10.99
N ASN A 204 24.05 -11.92 11.89
CA ASN A 204 24.52 -13.31 11.97
C ASN A 204 23.78 -14.17 13.01
N GLN A 205 22.71 -13.64 13.61
CA GLN A 205 21.90 -14.35 14.60
C GLN A 205 20.68 -14.99 13.93
N SER A 206 20.47 -16.28 14.22
CA SER A 206 19.26 -17.02 13.82
C SER A 206 18.03 -16.39 14.45
N THR A 207 16.99 -16.13 13.64
CA THR A 207 15.76 -15.48 14.11
C THR A 207 14.50 -16.28 13.84
N CYS A 208 14.52 -17.18 12.86
CA CYS A 208 13.42 -18.07 12.55
C CYS A 208 13.86 -19.54 12.53
N THR A 209 12.89 -20.44 12.70
CA THR A 209 13.03 -21.89 12.55
C THR A 209 11.98 -22.44 11.60
N SER A 210 12.32 -23.50 10.87
CA SER A 210 11.37 -24.20 9.99
C SER A 210 10.31 -25.01 10.76
N SER A 211 10.55 -25.33 12.03
CA SER A 211 9.68 -26.21 12.82
C SER A 211 8.30 -25.62 13.10
N GLY A 212 8.17 -24.28 13.07
CA GLY A 212 6.91 -23.58 13.27
C GLY A 212 6.08 -23.42 11.99
N CYS A 213 6.49 -23.97 10.84
CA CYS A 213 5.86 -23.70 9.56
C CYS A 213 5.38 -24.97 8.84
N THR A 214 4.13 -24.93 8.40
CA THR A 214 3.51 -26.00 7.61
C THR A 214 3.41 -25.56 6.15
N LYS A 215 4.01 -26.34 5.24
CA LYS A 215 3.89 -26.10 3.80
C LYS A 215 2.54 -26.60 3.29
N ILE A 216 1.79 -25.72 2.65
CA ILE A 216 0.51 -26.04 2.01
C ILE A 216 0.69 -25.99 0.49
N ARG A 217 0.13 -26.99 -0.20
CA ARG A 217 0.15 -27.09 -1.66
C ARG A 217 -1.28 -27.24 -2.19
N VAL A 218 -1.75 -26.27 -2.94
CA VAL A 218 -3.11 -26.26 -3.50
C VAL A 218 -3.11 -26.23 -5.02
N ARG A 219 -4.11 -26.91 -5.61
CA ARG A 219 -4.35 -26.81 -7.05
C ARG A 219 -4.96 -25.45 -7.36
N CYS A 220 -4.42 -24.80 -8.38
CA CYS A 220 -4.95 -23.52 -8.83
C CYS A 220 -6.31 -23.67 -9.52
N SER A 221 -7.19 -22.72 -9.24
CA SER A 221 -8.33 -22.41 -10.13
C SER A 221 -7.83 -21.90 -11.49
N LEU A 222 -8.72 -21.89 -12.50
CA LEU A 222 -8.40 -21.29 -13.80
C LEU A 222 -8.03 -19.81 -13.67
N TYR A 223 -8.70 -19.08 -12.77
CA TYR A 223 -8.39 -17.68 -12.50
C TYR A 223 -6.97 -17.52 -11.93
N GLN A 224 -6.61 -18.29 -10.91
CA GLN A 224 -5.27 -18.25 -10.29
C GLN A 224 -4.16 -18.62 -11.28
N LYS A 225 -4.40 -19.58 -12.18
CA LYS A 225 -3.45 -19.90 -13.27
C LYS A 225 -3.18 -18.68 -14.14
N ILE A 226 -4.21 -17.91 -14.47
CA ILE A 226 -4.11 -16.74 -15.33
C ILE A 226 -3.46 -15.57 -14.60
N THR A 227 -3.78 -15.34 -13.33
CA THR A 227 -3.33 -14.14 -12.60
C THR A 227 -1.96 -14.30 -11.94
N LEU A 228 -1.65 -15.46 -11.35
CA LEU A 228 -0.43 -15.65 -10.57
C LEU A 228 0.68 -16.31 -11.38
N ASN A 229 0.35 -17.02 -12.46
CA ASN A 229 1.29 -17.78 -13.30
C ASN A 229 2.25 -18.69 -12.49
N LYS A 230 1.85 -19.08 -11.27
CA LYS A 230 2.57 -19.99 -10.37
C LYS A 230 1.58 -21.08 -9.97
N CYS A 231 1.75 -22.29 -10.50
CA CYS A 231 0.88 -23.42 -10.21
C CYS A 231 1.66 -24.74 -10.18
N PRO A 232 1.42 -25.63 -9.18
CA PRO A 232 0.52 -25.45 -8.04
C PRO A 232 0.96 -24.30 -7.12
N LEU A 233 0.02 -23.74 -6.36
CA LEU A 233 0.36 -22.72 -5.37
C LEU A 233 0.97 -23.45 -4.17
N GLU A 234 2.12 -22.94 -3.74
CA GLU A 234 2.81 -23.39 -2.54
C GLU A 234 2.99 -22.19 -1.62
N TYR A 235 2.49 -22.28 -0.40
CA TYR A 235 2.60 -21.26 0.64
C TYR A 235 2.82 -21.92 2.00
N TYR A 236 3.05 -21.11 3.02
CA TYR A 236 3.32 -21.60 4.37
C TYR A 236 2.37 -20.94 5.35
N GLU A 237 1.87 -21.74 6.29
CA GLU A 237 1.23 -21.26 7.50
C GLU A 237 2.24 -21.43 8.63
N CYS A 238 2.56 -20.34 9.32
CA CYS A 238 3.61 -20.32 10.33
C CYS A 238 3.04 -19.87 11.67
N LYS A 239 3.41 -20.59 12.74
CA LYS A 239 3.10 -20.28 14.13
C LYS A 239 4.30 -20.61 14.99
N ASN A 240 4.66 -19.73 15.92
CA ASN A 240 5.79 -19.93 16.83
C ASN A 240 7.09 -20.31 16.09
N ASN A 241 7.32 -19.72 14.90
CA ASN A 241 8.53 -19.95 14.10
C ASN A 241 9.65 -18.96 14.44
N ILE A 242 9.41 -17.96 15.29
CA ILE A 242 10.44 -17.06 15.82
C ILE A 242 11.23 -17.80 16.90
N GLN A 243 12.55 -17.71 16.85
CA GLN A 243 13.42 -18.43 17.77
C GLN A 243 13.14 -18.02 19.24
N PRO A 244 13.05 -18.96 20.19
CA PRO A 244 12.76 -18.66 21.59
C PRO A 244 13.74 -17.65 22.21
N GLU A 245 15.01 -17.67 21.81
CA GLU A 245 16.03 -16.74 22.30
C GLU A 245 15.76 -15.30 21.86
N ILE A 246 15.20 -15.09 20.66
CA ILE A 246 14.78 -13.77 20.17
C ILE A 246 13.64 -13.23 21.02
N ILE A 247 12.66 -14.08 21.33
CA ILE A 247 11.53 -13.73 22.20
C ILE A 247 12.01 -13.43 23.62
N ALA A 248 12.83 -14.30 24.21
CA ALA A 248 13.33 -14.17 25.58
C ALA A 248 14.19 -12.92 25.78
N GLN A 249 14.96 -12.51 24.77
CA GLN A 249 15.78 -11.30 24.80
C GLN A 249 15.00 -10.03 24.38
N GLY A 250 13.77 -10.17 23.88
CA GLY A 250 12.99 -9.05 23.40
C GLY A 250 13.56 -8.38 22.13
N LEU A 251 14.25 -9.14 21.28
CA LEU A 251 14.91 -8.61 20.07
C LEU A 251 13.91 -8.47 18.92
N LEU A 252 14.01 -7.37 18.19
CA LEU A 252 13.28 -7.15 16.95
C LEU A 252 13.90 -7.94 15.80
N THR A 253 13.05 -8.57 14.98
CA THR A 253 13.40 -9.17 13.68
C THR A 253 12.26 -8.94 12.69
N SER A 254 12.57 -9.00 11.39
CA SER A 254 11.58 -8.88 10.32
C SER A 254 11.95 -9.74 9.12
N GLY A 255 11.02 -9.83 8.16
CA GLY A 255 11.17 -10.71 7.01
C GLY A 255 12.08 -10.16 5.92
N TYR A 256 12.91 -11.02 5.34
CA TYR A 256 13.65 -10.74 4.11
C TYR A 256 12.78 -11.06 2.88
N SER A 257 12.81 -10.21 1.85
CA SER A 257 12.07 -10.42 0.59
C SER A 257 13.02 -10.40 -0.61
N SER A 258 12.55 -10.92 -1.75
CA SER A 258 13.36 -10.96 -2.97
C SER A 258 13.51 -9.58 -3.62
N SER A 259 14.69 -9.36 -4.23
CA SER A 259 15.03 -8.19 -5.03
C SER A 259 14.97 -6.87 -4.26
N GLN A 260 15.34 -6.90 -2.98
CA GLN A 260 15.42 -5.70 -2.14
C GLN A 260 16.71 -4.92 -2.39
N HIS A 261 16.65 -3.62 -2.14
CA HIS A 261 17.79 -2.71 -2.21
C HIS A 261 17.78 -1.71 -1.05
N ASN A 262 18.94 -1.31 -0.56
CA ASN A 262 19.05 -0.23 0.44
C ASN A 262 18.89 1.15 -0.23
N GLU A 263 18.98 2.22 0.57
CA GLU A 263 18.88 3.61 0.12
C GLU A 263 19.96 4.01 -0.90
N ASN A 264 21.10 3.30 -0.91
CA ASN A 264 22.20 3.49 -1.85
C ASN A 264 22.06 2.63 -3.12
N ASN A 265 20.94 1.91 -3.27
CA ASN A 265 20.66 0.98 -4.35
C ASN A 265 21.57 -0.28 -4.36
N ASP A 266 22.18 -0.62 -3.22
CA ASP A 266 22.88 -1.89 -3.03
C ASP A 266 21.87 -3.01 -2.77
N SER A 267 22.09 -4.18 -3.36
CA SER A 267 21.18 -5.31 -3.18
C SER A 267 21.22 -5.87 -1.75
N ILE A 268 20.04 -6.07 -1.17
CA ILE A 268 19.84 -6.79 0.08
C ILE A 268 19.30 -8.18 -0.23
N THR A 269 19.92 -9.19 0.36
CA THR A 269 19.49 -10.59 0.22
C THR A 269 19.41 -11.25 1.58
N LYS A 270 18.52 -12.25 1.69
CA LYS A 270 18.39 -13.09 2.88
C LYS A 270 19.74 -13.77 3.19
N PRO A 271 20.33 -13.57 4.39
CA PRO A 271 21.59 -14.21 4.75
C PRO A 271 21.54 -15.74 4.67
N ILE A 272 22.51 -16.32 3.98
CA ILE A 272 22.62 -17.77 3.75
C ILE A 272 23.16 -18.43 5.03
N ASN A 273 22.60 -19.56 5.42
CA ASN A 273 23.01 -20.37 6.59
C ASN A 273 22.91 -19.64 7.95
N VAL A 274 22.16 -18.54 8.04
CA VAL A 274 21.91 -17.83 9.31
C VAL A 274 20.56 -18.17 9.91
N GLU A 275 19.60 -18.66 9.11
CA GLU A 275 18.21 -18.92 9.54
C GLU A 275 17.42 -17.65 9.88
N LYS A 276 17.49 -16.66 8.98
CA LYS A 276 16.63 -15.47 9.05
C LYS A 276 15.21 -15.78 8.59
N CYS A 277 14.26 -14.96 9.07
CA CYS A 277 12.87 -15.01 8.62
C CYS A 277 12.74 -14.52 7.17
N SER A 278 11.84 -15.14 6.41
CA SER A 278 11.38 -14.53 5.15
C SER A 278 10.27 -13.51 5.42
N HIS A 279 9.94 -12.69 4.44
CA HIS A 279 8.72 -11.90 4.48
C HIS A 279 7.51 -12.83 4.42
N GLY A 280 7.47 -13.72 3.42
CA GLY A 280 6.33 -14.61 3.18
C GLY A 280 5.46 -14.14 2.03
N SER A 281 4.46 -14.95 1.66
CA SER A 281 3.59 -14.89 0.47
C SER A 281 3.99 -15.88 -0.62
N VAL A 282 3.00 -16.35 -1.39
CA VAL A 282 3.21 -17.13 -2.62
C VAL A 282 4.05 -16.39 -3.68
N MET A 283 4.15 -15.07 -3.59
CA MET A 283 4.97 -14.27 -4.49
C MET A 283 6.42 -14.12 -4.03
N ASP A 284 6.69 -14.24 -2.74
CA ASP A 284 8.03 -14.14 -2.17
C ASP A 284 8.79 -15.47 -2.34
N ILE A 285 9.77 -15.47 -3.24
CA ILE A 285 10.61 -16.65 -3.49
C ILE A 285 11.49 -17.01 -2.30
N THR A 286 11.78 -16.06 -1.40
CA THR A 286 12.58 -16.34 -0.21
C THR A 286 11.82 -17.23 0.77
N SER A 287 10.49 -17.29 0.70
CA SER A 287 9.64 -18.17 1.54
C SER A 287 10.02 -19.66 1.44
N HIS A 288 10.74 -20.05 0.40
CA HIS A 288 11.26 -21.42 0.22
C HIS A 288 12.73 -21.59 0.63
N GLN A 289 13.37 -20.54 1.14
CA GLN A 289 14.75 -20.55 1.65
C GLN A 289 14.75 -20.73 3.18
N PRO A 290 15.65 -21.54 3.75
CA PRO A 290 15.78 -21.70 5.21
C PRO A 290 15.99 -20.35 5.93
N ALA A 291 15.38 -20.05 7.09
CA ALA A 291 14.39 -20.82 7.85
C ALA A 291 12.96 -20.31 7.58
N VAL A 292 12.11 -21.20 7.05
CA VAL A 292 10.91 -21.00 6.17
C VAL A 292 9.73 -20.38 6.94
N GLY A 293 8.57 -19.98 6.41
CA GLY A 293 8.20 -19.41 5.13
C GLY A 293 7.56 -18.03 5.35
N GLY A 294 7.98 -17.35 6.42
CA GLY A 294 7.88 -15.91 6.61
C GLY A 294 7.26 -15.50 7.93
N ILE A 295 7.09 -14.18 8.11
CA ILE A 295 6.58 -13.55 9.34
C ILE A 295 5.44 -12.56 9.08
N ASN A 296 5.16 -12.17 7.83
CA ASN A 296 4.21 -11.09 7.57
C ASN A 296 2.77 -11.42 7.98
N LYS A 297 2.03 -10.36 8.31
CA LYS A 297 0.65 -10.36 8.82
C LYS A 297 -0.26 -9.48 7.96
N ASP A 298 0.11 -9.26 6.71
CA ASP A 298 -0.52 -8.29 5.79
C ASP A 298 -2.00 -8.54 5.54
N THR A 299 -2.41 -9.81 5.59
CA THR A 299 -3.77 -10.25 5.28
C THR A 299 -4.21 -11.38 6.21
N THR A 300 -5.51 -11.57 6.30
CA THR A 300 -6.16 -12.75 6.91
C THR A 300 -6.07 -14.00 6.03
N ILE A 301 -5.34 -13.94 4.90
CA ILE A 301 -5.30 -15.00 3.89
C ILE A 301 -3.95 -15.72 3.98
N PRO A 302 -3.92 -17.02 4.35
CA PRO A 302 -2.70 -17.83 4.43
C PRO A 302 -1.83 -17.83 3.17
N LEU A 303 -2.44 -17.65 2.00
CA LEU A 303 -1.74 -17.59 0.71
C LEU A 303 -0.73 -16.44 0.63
N TYR A 304 -1.00 -15.34 1.35
CA TYR A 304 -0.20 -14.11 1.29
C TYR A 304 0.54 -13.85 2.60
N SER A 305 -0.02 -14.29 3.73
CA SER A 305 0.53 -14.02 5.04
C SER A 305 0.74 -15.31 5.83
N PRO A 306 2.00 -15.68 6.14
CA PRO A 306 2.29 -16.85 6.95
C PRO A 306 1.71 -16.75 8.36
N HIS A 307 1.68 -15.53 8.94
CA HIS A 307 1.12 -15.24 10.27
C HIS A 307 -0.27 -14.57 10.14
N PHE A 308 -1.10 -15.05 9.20
CA PHE A 308 -2.41 -14.47 8.92
C PHE A 308 -3.33 -14.39 10.16
N ASP A 309 -3.11 -15.23 11.16
CA ASP A 309 -3.89 -15.26 12.40
C ASP A 309 -3.59 -14.10 13.35
N LEU A 310 -2.48 -13.37 13.14
CA LEU A 310 -2.11 -12.17 13.90
C LEU A 310 -2.45 -10.86 13.16
N HIS A 311 -3.16 -10.95 12.03
CA HIS A 311 -3.47 -9.80 11.20
C HIS A 311 -4.30 -8.73 11.92
N TYR A 312 -5.32 -9.14 12.68
CA TYR A 312 -6.20 -8.18 13.35
C TYR A 312 -5.50 -7.46 14.50
N GLU A 313 -4.63 -8.16 15.24
CA GLU A 313 -3.77 -7.58 16.27
C GLU A 313 -2.80 -6.57 15.65
N ALA A 314 -2.17 -6.90 14.53
CA ALA A 314 -1.29 -6.00 13.79
C ALA A 314 -2.00 -4.75 13.29
N ALA A 315 -3.15 -4.94 12.64
CA ALA A 315 -3.96 -3.84 12.11
C ALA A 315 -4.45 -2.92 13.24
N ASN A 316 -4.88 -3.48 14.38
CA ASN A 316 -5.32 -2.69 15.53
C ASN A 316 -4.18 -1.81 16.09
N LEU A 317 -2.99 -2.37 16.28
CA LEU A 317 -1.83 -1.59 16.72
C LEU A 317 -1.41 -0.54 15.69
N ALA A 318 -1.51 -0.85 14.40
CA ALA A 318 -1.25 0.10 13.33
C ALA A 318 -2.26 1.26 13.33
N VAL A 319 -3.54 1.03 13.64
CA VAL A 319 -4.55 2.09 13.84
C VAL A 319 -4.16 2.98 15.01
N ILE A 320 -3.86 2.39 16.18
CA ILE A 320 -3.51 3.13 17.40
C ILE A 320 -2.24 3.97 17.15
N ALA A 321 -1.22 3.40 16.49
CA ALA A 321 0.01 4.10 16.19
C ALA A 321 -0.18 5.23 15.18
N THR A 322 -1.03 5.01 14.15
CA THR A 322 -1.37 6.06 13.17
C THR A 322 -2.14 7.20 13.85
N GLU A 323 -3.09 6.88 14.73
CA GLU A 323 -3.84 7.86 15.51
C GLU A 323 -2.91 8.68 16.43
N GLN A 324 -2.04 8.01 17.16
CA GLN A 324 -1.04 8.65 18.03
C GLN A 324 -0.14 9.58 17.24
N PHE A 325 0.38 9.13 16.08
CA PHE A 325 1.20 9.96 15.20
C PHE A 325 0.47 11.21 14.73
N LEU A 326 -0.79 11.10 14.28
CA LEU A 326 -1.58 12.27 13.84
C LEU A 326 -1.79 13.27 14.98
N ASN A 327 -2.05 12.78 16.19
CA ASN A 327 -2.21 13.62 17.38
C ASN A 327 -0.88 14.31 17.77
N ASP A 328 0.25 13.62 17.64
CA ASP A 328 1.58 14.19 17.88
C ASP A 328 1.96 15.21 16.81
N LEU A 329 1.65 14.94 15.54
CA LEU A 329 1.83 15.88 14.45
C LEU A 329 1.03 17.16 14.68
N ARG A 330 -0.23 17.05 15.16
CA ARG A 330 -1.02 18.22 15.57
C ARG A 330 -0.34 19.01 16.67
N ARG A 331 0.21 18.32 17.68
CA ARG A 331 0.92 18.96 18.79
C ARG A 331 2.12 19.77 18.30
N ASP A 332 2.87 19.23 17.34
CA ASP A 332 4.03 19.91 16.75
C ASP A 332 3.63 21.09 15.85
N LEU A 333 2.54 20.96 15.09
CA LEU A 333 2.08 21.99 14.15
C LEU A 333 1.29 23.12 14.84
N GLY A 334 0.55 22.80 15.90
CA GLY A 334 -0.54 23.63 16.41
C GLY A 334 -1.83 23.45 15.61
N ASN A 335 -2.95 23.88 16.19
CA ASN A 335 -4.28 23.67 15.59
C ASN A 335 -4.42 24.33 14.21
N ASP A 336 -3.93 25.55 14.02
CA ASP A 336 -4.11 26.29 12.76
C ASP A 336 -3.41 25.62 11.57
N ASP A 337 -2.17 25.15 11.76
CA ASP A 337 -1.41 24.49 10.70
C ASP A 337 -1.90 23.05 10.47
N PHE A 338 -2.38 22.38 11.51
CA PHE A 338 -3.04 21.08 11.36
C PHE A 338 -4.36 21.20 10.59
N ASP A 339 -5.18 22.20 10.92
CA ASP A 339 -6.39 22.56 10.17
C ASP A 339 -6.05 22.82 8.71
N ARG A 340 -5.05 23.64 8.43
CA ARG A 340 -4.59 23.93 7.05
C ARG A 340 -4.09 22.67 6.31
N LEU A 341 -3.38 21.78 7.00
CA LEU A 341 -2.88 20.52 6.41
C LEU A 341 -4.02 19.69 5.83
N PHE A 342 -5.14 19.60 6.55
CA PHE A 342 -6.29 18.77 6.20
C PHE A 342 -7.50 19.55 5.66
N ALA A 343 -7.45 20.87 5.61
CA ALA A 343 -8.60 21.74 5.33
C ALA A 343 -9.84 21.36 6.17
N ILE A 344 -9.70 21.26 7.50
CA ILE A 344 -10.82 20.97 8.41
C ILE A 344 -11.85 22.10 8.33
N HIS A 345 -11.39 23.35 8.34
CA HIS A 345 -12.18 24.54 8.06
C HIS A 345 -11.73 25.15 6.74
N PRO A 346 -12.31 24.71 5.61
CA PRO A 346 -11.84 25.14 4.29
C PRO A 346 -12.09 26.64 4.05
N THR A 347 -11.18 27.26 3.30
CA THR A 347 -11.32 28.67 2.89
C THR A 347 -12.45 28.86 1.87
N VAL A 348 -12.80 30.11 1.57
CA VAL A 348 -13.81 30.44 0.55
C VAL A 348 -13.38 29.90 -0.82
N GLU A 349 -12.09 29.99 -1.16
CA GLU A 349 -11.53 29.47 -2.41
C GLU A 349 -11.66 27.95 -2.48
N GLU A 350 -11.33 27.24 -1.39
CA GLU A 350 -11.45 25.78 -1.31
C GLU A 350 -12.91 25.33 -1.41
N LEU A 351 -13.84 26.05 -0.78
CA LEU A 351 -15.28 25.80 -0.90
C LEU A 351 -15.82 26.05 -2.31
N HIS A 352 -15.30 27.06 -3.00
CA HIS A 352 -15.65 27.31 -4.40
C HIS A 352 -15.16 26.16 -5.28
N ALA A 353 -13.92 25.71 -5.10
CA ALA A 353 -13.37 24.56 -5.82
C ALA A 353 -14.16 23.28 -5.54
N ALA A 354 -14.49 23.01 -4.28
CA ALA A 354 -15.33 21.89 -3.87
C ALA A 354 -16.72 21.92 -4.50
N SER A 355 -17.36 23.10 -4.53
CA SER A 355 -18.69 23.25 -5.13
C SER A 355 -18.69 22.95 -6.63
N LYS A 356 -17.65 23.37 -7.36
CA LYS A 356 -17.46 23.02 -8.78
C LYS A 356 -17.26 21.50 -8.95
N ALA A 357 -16.42 20.88 -8.13
CA ALA A 357 -16.18 19.44 -8.19
C ALA A 357 -17.45 18.61 -7.92
N ILE A 358 -18.20 18.96 -6.86
CA ILE A 358 -19.48 18.32 -6.50
C ILE A 358 -20.51 18.50 -7.61
N ALA A 359 -20.62 19.68 -8.21
CA ALA A 359 -21.53 19.93 -9.32
C ALA A 359 -21.15 19.11 -10.58
N HIS A 360 -19.86 18.98 -10.87
CA HIS A 360 -19.37 18.12 -11.96
C HIS A 360 -19.67 16.63 -11.70
N MET A 361 -19.44 16.13 -10.49
CA MET A 361 -19.81 14.76 -10.10
C MET A 361 -21.33 14.52 -10.07
N ARG A 362 -22.14 15.55 -9.92
CA ARG A 362 -23.61 15.44 -10.07
C ARG A 362 -24.06 15.43 -11.54
N LYS A 363 -23.34 16.15 -12.43
CA LYS A 363 -23.62 16.17 -13.88
C LYS A 363 -23.24 14.86 -14.58
N TRP A 364 -22.22 14.17 -14.07
CA TRP A 364 -21.89 12.80 -14.44
C TRP A 364 -22.45 11.91 -13.34
N GLN A 365 -23.69 11.39 -13.43
CA GLN A 365 -24.25 10.50 -12.41
C GLN A 365 -23.36 9.26 -12.17
N PHE A 366 -22.35 9.43 -11.33
CA PHE A 366 -21.43 8.42 -10.83
C PHE A 366 -20.94 8.90 -9.46
N PHE A 367 -21.41 8.17 -8.46
CA PHE A 367 -21.00 8.17 -7.04
C PHE A 367 -21.48 9.33 -6.15
N SER A 368 -22.67 9.13 -5.59
CA SER A 368 -22.90 9.38 -4.16
C SER A 368 -23.59 8.16 -3.52
N SER A 369 -22.78 7.16 -3.16
CA SER A 369 -23.07 6.06 -2.22
C SER A 369 -21.79 5.31 -1.84
N SER A 370 -20.63 5.99 -1.88
CA SER A 370 -19.33 5.42 -1.49
C SER A 370 -19.43 5.11 0.00
N ILE A 371 -19.76 3.91 0.46
CA ILE A 371 -18.88 2.74 0.44
C ILE A 371 -19.64 1.40 0.34
N SER A 372 -20.99 1.35 0.38
CA SER A 372 -21.72 0.06 0.50
C SER A 372 -21.97 -0.70 -0.81
N SER A 373 -21.88 -0.07 -1.98
CA SER A 373 -22.23 -0.70 -3.26
C SER A 373 -21.02 -1.12 -4.09
N GLY A 374 -19.97 -1.63 -3.44
CA GLY A 374 -18.76 -2.10 -4.11
C GLY A 374 -18.94 -3.28 -5.08
N LEU A 375 -20.13 -3.81 -5.34
CA LEU A 375 -20.26 -5.20 -5.79
C LEU A 375 -21.14 -5.52 -7.02
N SER A 376 -21.81 -4.60 -7.71
CA SER A 376 -22.67 -5.00 -8.87
C SER A 376 -22.38 -4.35 -10.22
N LEU A 377 -21.67 -3.20 -10.26
CA LEU A 377 -21.48 -2.46 -11.50
C LEU A 377 -20.31 -2.96 -12.37
N THR A 378 -19.42 -3.76 -11.79
CA THR A 378 -18.20 -4.27 -12.43
C THR A 378 -18.47 -5.29 -13.53
N ALA A 379 -19.60 -6.01 -13.51
CA ALA A 379 -19.91 -7.03 -14.52
C ALA A 379 -20.32 -6.45 -15.89
N ARG A 380 -21.13 -5.37 -15.90
CA ARG A 380 -21.65 -4.78 -17.15
C ARG A 380 -20.60 -3.88 -17.83
N LEU A 381 -19.80 -3.16 -17.05
CA LEU A 381 -18.65 -2.39 -17.53
C LEU A 381 -17.54 -3.31 -18.06
N MET A 382 -17.26 -4.45 -17.40
CA MET A 382 -16.29 -5.42 -17.92
C MET A 382 -16.75 -6.10 -19.21
N LYS A 383 -18.06 -6.33 -19.41
CA LYS A 383 -18.58 -6.89 -20.67
C LYS A 383 -18.35 -5.93 -21.85
N ASN A 384 -18.65 -4.65 -21.66
CA ASN A 384 -18.47 -3.62 -22.69
C ASN A 384 -16.99 -3.29 -22.96
N PHE A 385 -16.14 -3.30 -21.93
CA PHE A 385 -14.71 -3.11 -22.07
C PHE A 385 -14.04 -4.32 -22.76
N ARG A 386 -14.39 -5.56 -22.39
CA ARG A 386 -13.92 -6.76 -23.10
C ARG A 386 -14.35 -6.79 -24.56
N GLN A 387 -15.55 -6.31 -24.88
CA GLN A 387 -16.02 -6.17 -26.26
C GLN A 387 -15.18 -5.13 -27.03
N SER A 388 -14.92 -3.97 -26.43
CA SER A 388 -14.12 -2.89 -27.02
C SER A 388 -12.65 -3.28 -27.25
N VAL A 389 -12.06 -4.00 -26.29
CA VAL A 389 -10.69 -4.52 -26.41
C VAL A 389 -10.60 -5.66 -27.43
N LYS A 390 -11.60 -6.57 -27.51
CA LYS A 390 -11.67 -7.58 -28.57
C LYS A 390 -11.77 -6.95 -29.96
N GLU A 391 -12.58 -5.91 -30.13
CA GLU A 391 -12.73 -5.21 -31.41
C GLU A 391 -11.46 -4.41 -31.78
N ARG A 392 -10.78 -3.78 -30.82
CA ARG A 392 -9.47 -3.13 -31.06
C ARG A 392 -8.37 -4.14 -31.37
N LEU A 393 -8.34 -5.29 -30.70
CA LEU A 393 -7.38 -6.36 -30.99
C LEU A 393 -7.65 -7.02 -32.35
N LYS A 394 -8.92 -7.19 -32.76
CA LYS A 394 -9.27 -7.60 -34.14
C LYS A 394 -8.79 -6.59 -35.16
N LYS A 395 -8.94 -5.29 -34.91
CA LYS A 395 -8.50 -4.21 -35.80
C LYS A 395 -6.98 -4.15 -35.92
N ILE A 396 -6.26 -4.35 -34.81
CA ILE A 396 -4.80 -4.43 -34.78
C ILE A 396 -4.29 -5.70 -35.47
N LYS A 397 -4.95 -6.85 -35.26
CA LYS A 397 -4.60 -8.11 -35.93
C LYS A 397 -4.92 -8.08 -37.43
N TRP A 398 -5.97 -7.37 -37.84
CA TRP A 398 -6.28 -7.08 -39.25
C TRP A 398 -5.26 -6.13 -39.90
N ASN A 399 -4.80 -5.11 -39.17
CA ASN A 399 -3.80 -4.16 -39.68
C ASN A 399 -2.37 -4.73 -39.68
N LEU A 400 -2.07 -5.71 -38.80
CA LEU A 400 -0.76 -6.36 -38.72
C LEU A 400 -0.64 -7.63 -39.59
N PHE A 401 -1.75 -8.29 -39.93
CA PHE A 401 -1.74 -9.57 -40.66
C PHE A 401 -2.76 -9.66 -41.81
N GLY A 402 -3.39 -8.55 -42.21
CA GLY A 402 -4.25 -8.47 -43.39
C GLY A 402 -3.42 -8.35 -44.68
N ASN A 403 -3.52 -9.37 -45.53
CA ASN A 403 -2.83 -9.59 -46.82
C ASN A 403 -1.33 -9.92 -46.75
N SER A 404 -1.03 -11.06 -46.10
CA SER A 404 0.20 -11.80 -46.34
C SER A 404 0.15 -12.54 -47.69
N LYS A 405 0.69 -11.94 -48.76
CA LYS A 405 1.29 -12.70 -49.88
C LYS A 405 2.56 -12.09 -50.51
N ASP A 406 2.88 -10.81 -50.29
CA ASP A 406 4.03 -10.18 -50.98
C ASP A 406 5.27 -9.87 -50.12
N ILE A 407 5.15 -9.86 -48.78
CA ILE A 407 6.26 -9.46 -47.88
C ILE A 407 7.31 -10.57 -47.68
N LEU A 408 6.98 -11.84 -47.98
CA LEU A 408 7.93 -12.96 -47.82
C LEU A 408 8.95 -13.08 -48.97
N LYS A 409 8.80 -12.33 -50.08
CA LYS A 409 9.77 -12.35 -51.20
C LYS A 409 10.91 -11.35 -51.02
N GLU A 410 10.68 -10.18 -50.43
CA GLU A 410 11.73 -9.17 -50.29
C GLU A 410 12.72 -9.48 -49.15
N ASP A 411 12.25 -10.04 -48.03
CA ASP A 411 13.11 -10.34 -46.89
C ASP A 411 14.08 -11.52 -47.18
N PHE A 412 13.70 -12.42 -48.09
CA PHE A 412 14.57 -13.50 -48.57
C PHE A 412 15.67 -13.01 -49.53
N VAL A 413 15.37 -12.02 -50.37
CA VAL A 413 16.33 -11.38 -51.30
C VAL A 413 17.34 -10.51 -50.55
N PHE A 414 16.89 -9.77 -49.53
CA PHE A 414 17.74 -8.93 -48.70
C PHE A 414 18.74 -9.75 -47.87
N ARG A 415 18.31 -10.87 -47.28
CA ARG A 415 19.19 -11.77 -46.52
C ARG A 415 20.21 -12.50 -47.40
N ARG A 416 19.88 -12.82 -48.67
CA ARG A 416 20.84 -13.40 -49.63
C ARG A 416 21.92 -12.40 -50.07
N ARG A 417 21.59 -11.12 -50.27
CA ARG A 417 22.58 -10.07 -50.60
C ARG A 417 23.56 -9.83 -49.45
N ARG A 418 23.07 -9.67 -48.21
CA ARG A 418 23.93 -9.46 -47.03
C ARG A 418 24.91 -10.61 -46.77
N LYS A 419 24.50 -11.86 -47.01
CA LYS A 419 25.36 -13.03 -46.85
C LYS A 419 26.45 -13.12 -47.93
N ARG A 420 26.17 -12.64 -49.15
CA ARG A 420 27.14 -12.60 -50.27
C ARG A 420 28.21 -11.52 -50.05
N ASP A 421 27.81 -10.35 -49.56
CA ASP A 421 28.73 -9.24 -49.26
C ASP A 421 29.66 -9.53 -48.07
N LEU A 422 29.19 -10.26 -47.06
CA LEU A 422 30.03 -10.70 -45.94
C LEU A 422 31.09 -11.73 -46.35
N ILE A 423 30.77 -12.62 -47.30
CA ILE A 423 31.70 -13.63 -47.81
C ILE A 423 32.77 -13.00 -48.72
N LEU A 424 32.40 -11.99 -49.52
CA LEU A 424 33.34 -11.24 -50.36
C LEU A 424 34.31 -10.40 -49.52
N ARG A 425 33.84 -9.73 -48.46
CA ARG A 425 34.70 -8.97 -47.54
C ARG A 425 35.68 -9.83 -46.75
N ARG A 426 35.29 -11.06 -46.37
CA ARG A 426 36.20 -12.02 -45.72
C ARG A 426 37.27 -12.60 -46.65
N ARG A 427 37.03 -12.66 -47.96
CA ARG A 427 38.04 -13.12 -48.95
C ARG A 427 39.06 -12.04 -49.32
N GLN A 428 38.74 -10.76 -49.15
CA GLN A 428 39.68 -9.64 -49.36
C GLN A 428 40.56 -9.30 -48.15
N GLN A 429 40.36 -9.97 -47.01
CA GLN A 429 41.21 -9.83 -45.81
C GLN A 429 42.14 -11.03 -45.59
N LEU A 430 42.16 -12.00 -46.50
CA LEU A 430 42.98 -13.22 -46.44
C LEU A 430 43.90 -13.40 -47.66
N HIS A 431 44.06 -12.34 -48.45
CA HIS A 431 45.16 -12.07 -49.39
C HIS A 431 45.67 -10.67 -49.09
#